data_AF-A0A7Y1V917-F1
#
_entry.id   AF-A0A7Y1V917-F1
#
_cell.length_a   1.000
_cell.length_b   1.000
_cell.length_c   1.000
_cell.angle_alpha   90.00
_cell.angle_beta   90.00
_cell.angle_gamma   90.00
#
_symmetry.space_group_name_H-M   'P 1'
#
loop_
_entity.id
_entity.type
_entity.pdbx_description
1 polymer ?
#
loop_
_entity_poly.entity_id
_entity_poly.type
_entity_poly.pdbx_seq_one_letter_code
_entity_poly.pdbx_strand_id
1 'polypeptide(L)'
;MSNSNFVLLFFFLISVVLLEAQIDPLAEIQGRLSIYLDFDTTSMHIGKNAGANQSGGQKMNTFVGTNAGLNNDGGFFNSFYGSNAGRDMRTQVVGMFDASVNSFFGTGAGQSTQYGSANCFFGALAGNENIGRPLLNIPDGDGNSFFGYESGRKNERGSHNSFFGYRSGSINTGRTVHPVSGDTSIVGSENAFFGSQAGRFNTTGERNVFLGASAGYHNIGGEIEFDGELYLYNGKGDKNCFLGHSAGYENEYGSNNSALGFESLRDNLEGNANVALGYRAGVQVEGNRNVFIGNEAGPNNNNSAKDTFSNRLYIHSNFTSDPLIYGEFDNRLLGINTGNPEMTLHIGGQGNESRLLFNNAGDIFFKNSNGDNKAILTLHSDDDTYLDAFDDLKFRSGHNLSQANPDMILQGDGDVGIGVSDPIYKLHVDGSVRGTDIICTSTSLCSDIRFKKNFSAISDPMNIISQLNGYYHQWRTDEFPKWQFSEGREIGFKAQEIQKVLPEVVEEMSDGYLAVDYSKVVPLLVEAIKDLQAQIEQQKLDHQQLQSELAQIISDKSRDNSSYAP
;
A
#
# COMPACT_ATOMS: atom_id res chain seq x y z
N MET A 1 -29.21 85.76 -18.14
CA MET A 1 -29.18 85.67 -19.61
C MET A 1 -27.81 85.11 -19.99
N SER A 2 -27.58 83.81 -19.82
CA SER A 2 -28.04 82.64 -20.61
C SER A 2 -27.05 82.26 -21.71
N ASN A 3 -26.10 81.38 -21.35
CA ASN A 3 -25.80 80.04 -21.89
C ASN A 3 -26.00 79.70 -23.39
N SER A 4 -26.31 80.63 -24.29
CA SER A 4 -26.55 80.33 -25.71
C SER A 4 -25.35 80.62 -26.62
N ASN A 5 -24.37 81.42 -26.18
CA ASN A 5 -23.25 81.83 -27.05
C ASN A 5 -22.00 80.94 -26.94
N PHE A 6 -21.84 80.15 -25.88
CA PHE A 6 -20.70 79.22 -25.76
C PHE A 6 -20.95 77.88 -26.48
N VAL A 7 -22.23 77.48 -26.62
CA VAL A 7 -22.61 76.27 -27.36
C VAL A 7 -22.52 76.52 -28.87
N LEU A 8 -22.88 77.71 -29.37
CA LEU A 8 -22.76 78.00 -30.80
C LEU A 8 -21.31 78.06 -31.30
N LEU A 9 -20.34 78.55 -30.51
CA LEU A 9 -18.94 78.62 -30.95
C LEU A 9 -18.28 77.22 -31.02
N PHE A 10 -18.69 76.29 -30.16
CA PHE A 10 -18.19 74.91 -30.16
C PHE A 10 -18.78 74.08 -31.32
N PHE A 11 -20.05 74.32 -31.68
CA PHE A 11 -20.64 73.70 -32.89
C PHE A 11 -20.15 74.34 -34.19
N PHE A 12 -19.79 75.63 -34.21
CA PHE A 12 -19.26 76.27 -35.42
C PHE A 12 -17.82 75.80 -35.75
N LEU A 13 -16.97 75.55 -34.76
CA LEU A 13 -15.62 75.02 -35.00
C LEU A 13 -15.60 73.55 -35.45
N ILE A 14 -16.58 72.74 -35.06
CA ILE A 14 -16.70 71.36 -35.56
C ILE A 14 -17.34 71.35 -36.96
N SER A 15 -18.27 72.27 -37.24
CA SER A 15 -18.92 72.37 -38.57
C SER A 15 -17.99 72.94 -39.65
N VAL A 16 -17.04 73.83 -39.29
CA VAL A 16 -16.06 74.40 -40.24
C VAL A 16 -14.94 73.39 -40.57
N VAL A 17 -14.69 72.39 -39.75
CA VAL A 17 -13.74 71.29 -40.07
C VAL A 17 -14.40 70.20 -40.94
N LEU A 18 -15.73 70.16 -41.02
CA LEU A 18 -16.48 69.14 -41.77
C LEU A 18 -16.96 69.57 -43.17
N LEU A 19 -16.78 70.84 -43.56
CA LEU A 19 -17.27 71.35 -44.86
C LEU A 19 -16.20 71.59 -45.94
N GLU A 20 -14.91 71.37 -45.65
CA GLU A 20 -13.81 71.45 -46.64
C GLU A 20 -12.90 70.21 -46.63
N ALA A 21 -13.50 69.03 -46.54
CA ALA A 21 -12.83 67.78 -46.88
C ALA A 21 -13.68 66.99 -47.88
N GLN A 22 -13.90 67.56 -49.07
CA GLN A 22 -14.03 66.74 -50.28
C GLN A 22 -12.68 66.03 -50.51
N ILE A 23 -12.43 64.97 -49.74
CA ILE A 23 -11.43 63.98 -50.12
C ILE A 23 -12.16 63.05 -51.08
N ASP A 24 -11.85 63.23 -52.36
CA ASP A 24 -12.16 62.33 -53.46
C ASP A 24 -12.07 60.86 -53.01
N PRO A 25 -13.11 60.03 -53.18
CA PRO A 25 -13.08 58.61 -52.80
C PRO A 25 -12.03 57.78 -53.55
N LEU A 26 -11.32 58.36 -54.51
CA LEU A 26 -10.35 57.68 -55.38
C LEU A 26 -8.98 58.36 -55.48
N ALA A 27 -8.63 59.30 -54.58
CA ALA A 27 -7.29 59.86 -54.55
C ALA A 27 -6.35 59.04 -53.67
N GLU A 28 -5.65 58.09 -54.30
CA GLU A 28 -4.52 57.35 -53.76
C GLU A 28 -3.37 58.31 -53.39
N ILE A 29 -3.42 58.95 -52.22
CA ILE A 29 -2.28 59.66 -51.65
C ILE A 29 -1.33 58.61 -51.07
N GLN A 30 -0.37 58.18 -51.89
CA GLN A 30 0.69 57.26 -51.49
C GLN A 30 1.44 57.80 -50.26
N GLY A 31 1.27 57.14 -49.11
CA GLY A 31 2.22 57.20 -47.99
C GLY A 31 1.73 57.81 -46.67
N ARG A 32 0.46 58.18 -46.50
CA ARG A 32 -0.06 58.67 -45.20
C ARG A 32 -1.22 57.84 -44.63
N LEU A 33 -1.33 57.89 -43.30
CA LEU A 33 -2.35 57.30 -42.45
C LEU A 33 -3.76 57.59 -42.99
N SER A 34 -4.44 56.58 -43.53
CA SER A 34 -5.86 56.65 -43.91
C SER A 34 -6.70 56.41 -42.67
N ILE A 35 -7.53 57.39 -42.27
CA ILE A 35 -8.55 57.22 -41.22
C ILE A 35 -9.90 57.25 -41.92
N TYR A 36 -10.65 56.16 -41.81
CA TYR A 36 -11.99 56.01 -42.34
C TYR A 36 -12.95 55.81 -41.18
N LEU A 37 -13.83 56.78 -40.98
CA LEU A 37 -14.93 56.72 -40.02
C LEU A 37 -16.21 56.55 -40.83
N ASP A 38 -16.80 55.36 -40.75
CA ASP A 38 -18.06 55.08 -41.40
C ASP A 38 -19.18 55.30 -40.39
N PHE A 39 -19.94 56.39 -40.55
CA PHE A 39 -21.03 56.73 -39.64
C PHE A 39 -22.29 55.88 -39.88
N ASP A 40 -22.46 55.28 -41.07
CA ASP A 40 -23.60 54.41 -41.38
C ASP A 40 -23.40 53.01 -40.79
N THR A 41 -22.14 52.56 -40.71
CA THR A 41 -21.78 51.29 -40.08
C THR A 41 -21.20 51.43 -38.69
N THR A 42 -20.92 52.64 -38.21
CA THR A 42 -20.22 52.93 -36.94
C THR A 42 -18.88 52.22 -36.80
N SER A 43 -18.19 51.99 -37.93
CA SER A 43 -16.87 51.33 -37.98
C SER A 43 -15.74 52.36 -38.11
N MET A 44 -14.57 52.05 -37.53
CA MET A 44 -13.37 52.89 -37.55
C MET A 44 -12.18 52.12 -38.11
N HIS A 45 -11.67 52.53 -39.27
CA HIS A 45 -10.50 51.91 -39.90
C HIS A 45 -9.34 52.90 -39.98
N ILE A 46 -8.13 52.49 -39.57
CA ILE A 46 -6.93 53.32 -39.49
C ILE A 46 -5.75 52.55 -40.09
N GLY A 47 -5.24 52.98 -41.24
CA GLY A 47 -4.08 52.36 -41.90
C GLY A 47 -4.33 51.98 -43.37
N LYS A 48 -3.24 51.70 -44.10
CA LYS A 48 -3.32 51.34 -45.52
C LYS A 48 -4.11 50.04 -45.70
N ASN A 49 -5.17 50.08 -46.52
CA ASN A 49 -6.08 48.96 -46.79
C ASN A 49 -6.79 48.38 -45.55
N ALA A 50 -6.86 49.13 -44.43
CA ALA A 50 -7.61 48.68 -43.26
C ALA A 50 -9.10 48.63 -43.61
N GLY A 51 -9.74 47.47 -43.41
CA GLY A 51 -11.14 47.24 -43.76
C GLY A 51 -11.45 47.48 -45.24
N ALA A 52 -10.53 47.17 -46.16
CA ALA A 52 -10.82 47.16 -47.59
C ALA A 52 -11.39 45.80 -48.04
N ASN A 53 -12.06 45.74 -49.19
CA ASN A 53 -12.70 44.52 -49.74
C ASN A 53 -13.71 43.86 -48.80
N GLN A 54 -14.47 44.69 -48.09
CA GLN A 54 -15.52 44.26 -47.19
C GLN A 54 -16.82 43.95 -47.93
N SER A 55 -17.46 42.82 -47.65
CA SER A 55 -18.83 42.52 -48.13
C SER A 55 -19.79 42.27 -46.96
N GLY A 56 -21.06 42.67 -47.09
CA GLY A 56 -22.14 42.18 -46.20
C GLY A 56 -22.47 42.95 -44.91
N GLY A 57 -22.61 44.29 -44.93
CA GLY A 57 -23.30 45.02 -43.84
C GLY A 57 -22.56 45.05 -42.49
N GLN A 58 -21.24 45.08 -42.53
CA GLN A 58 -20.34 45.04 -41.38
C GLN A 58 -20.40 46.32 -40.56
N LYS A 59 -20.93 46.22 -39.34
CA LYS A 59 -21.09 47.36 -38.43
C LYS A 59 -20.24 47.19 -37.18
N MET A 60 -19.81 48.32 -36.64
CA MET A 60 -19.19 48.42 -35.31
C MET A 60 -17.82 47.72 -35.22
N ASN A 61 -17.04 47.76 -36.30
CA ASN A 61 -15.69 47.19 -36.33
C ASN A 61 -14.62 48.28 -36.15
N THR A 62 -13.56 47.98 -35.41
CA THR A 62 -12.40 48.85 -35.25
C THR A 62 -11.15 48.16 -35.79
N PHE A 63 -10.58 48.65 -36.89
CA PHE A 63 -9.40 48.08 -37.54
C PHE A 63 -8.27 49.10 -37.57
N VAL A 64 -7.10 48.75 -37.05
CA VAL A 64 -5.96 49.65 -36.93
C VAL A 64 -4.69 48.93 -37.36
N GLY A 65 -4.11 49.31 -38.49
CA GLY A 65 -2.88 48.73 -39.06
C GLY A 65 -2.97 48.49 -40.56
N THR A 66 -1.82 48.26 -41.20
CA THR A 66 -1.78 47.94 -42.64
C THR A 66 -2.48 46.61 -42.90
N ASN A 67 -3.46 46.59 -43.81
CA ASN A 67 -4.31 45.44 -44.14
C ASN A 67 -5.06 44.83 -42.92
N ALA A 68 -5.22 45.56 -41.82
CA ALA A 68 -6.04 45.09 -40.70
C ALA A 68 -7.49 44.95 -41.16
N GLY A 69 -8.10 43.78 -40.98
CA GLY A 69 -9.46 43.55 -41.42
C GLY A 69 -9.66 43.57 -42.94
N LEU A 70 -8.61 43.49 -43.78
CA LEU A 70 -8.76 43.38 -45.24
C LEU A 70 -9.60 42.14 -45.60
N ASN A 71 -10.27 42.08 -46.75
CA ASN A 71 -10.98 40.90 -47.27
C ASN A 71 -11.95 40.16 -46.29
N ASN A 72 -12.48 40.84 -45.27
CA ASN A 72 -13.48 40.22 -44.40
C ASN A 72 -14.85 40.30 -45.06
N ASP A 73 -15.60 39.20 -45.07
CA ASP A 73 -16.87 39.09 -45.81
C ASP A 73 -18.13 38.98 -44.92
N GLY A 74 -17.97 39.13 -43.59
CA GLY A 74 -19.04 39.25 -42.59
C GLY A 74 -18.51 39.46 -41.16
N GLY A 75 -19.38 39.80 -40.21
CA GLY A 75 -19.07 39.93 -38.78
C GLY A 75 -19.20 41.35 -38.19
N PHE A 76 -19.61 41.41 -36.92
CA PHE A 76 -19.83 42.65 -36.14
C PHE A 76 -18.92 42.71 -34.91
N PHE A 77 -18.68 43.91 -34.37
CA PHE A 77 -17.98 44.12 -33.09
C PHE A 77 -16.54 43.57 -33.03
N ASN A 78 -15.84 43.59 -34.15
CA ASN A 78 -14.45 43.16 -34.22
C ASN A 78 -13.48 44.30 -33.90
N SER A 79 -12.40 43.99 -33.20
CA SER A 79 -11.35 44.93 -32.76
C SER A 79 -9.99 44.40 -33.18
N PHE A 80 -9.45 44.85 -34.32
CA PHE A 80 -8.18 44.39 -34.88
C PHE A 80 -7.12 45.48 -34.86
N TYR A 81 -5.98 45.19 -34.26
CA TYR A 81 -4.86 46.11 -34.08
C TYR A 81 -3.55 45.42 -34.47
N GLY A 82 -2.94 45.84 -35.57
CA GLY A 82 -1.68 45.30 -36.07
C GLY A 82 -1.67 45.13 -37.59
N SER A 83 -0.49 45.02 -38.17
CA SER A 83 -0.36 44.75 -39.61
C SER A 83 -0.88 43.35 -39.93
N ASN A 84 -1.80 43.22 -40.91
CA ASN A 84 -2.50 41.99 -41.29
C ASN A 84 -3.30 41.32 -40.15
N ALA A 85 -3.68 42.03 -39.09
CA ALA A 85 -4.57 41.47 -38.08
C ALA A 85 -5.96 41.21 -38.69
N GLY A 86 -6.46 39.97 -38.61
CA GLY A 86 -7.77 39.59 -39.17
C GLY A 86 -7.92 39.88 -40.68
N ARG A 87 -6.88 39.64 -41.50
CA ARG A 87 -6.80 40.03 -42.93
C ARG A 87 -7.65 39.17 -43.89
N ASP A 88 -8.13 38.01 -43.50
CA ASP A 88 -8.86 37.12 -44.39
C ASP A 88 -9.94 36.33 -43.60
N MET A 89 -10.72 37.04 -42.76
CA MET A 89 -11.84 36.45 -42.02
C MET A 89 -13.06 36.24 -42.90
N ARG A 90 -13.39 34.97 -43.15
CA ARG A 90 -14.52 34.58 -43.99
C ARG A 90 -15.71 34.04 -43.19
N THR A 91 -16.91 34.30 -43.67
CA THR A 91 -18.23 33.89 -43.17
C THR A 91 -18.92 33.04 -44.24
N GLN A 92 -19.67 32.03 -43.81
CA GLN A 92 -20.27 31.07 -44.73
C GLN A 92 -21.68 31.49 -45.19
N VAL A 93 -22.37 32.33 -44.42
CA VAL A 93 -23.78 32.66 -44.65
C VAL A 93 -24.07 34.12 -44.33
N VAL A 94 -24.62 34.85 -45.30
CA VAL A 94 -25.16 36.20 -45.09
C VAL A 94 -26.33 36.12 -44.09
N GLY A 95 -26.09 36.49 -42.83
CA GLY A 95 -27.13 36.58 -41.79
C GLY A 95 -26.91 35.76 -40.50
N MET A 96 -25.86 34.94 -40.41
CA MET A 96 -25.39 34.37 -39.13
C MET A 96 -24.28 35.25 -38.53
N PHE A 97 -24.19 35.28 -37.19
CA PHE A 97 -23.19 36.06 -36.43
C PHE A 97 -21.77 35.46 -36.52
N ASP A 98 -21.40 34.91 -37.66
CA ASP A 98 -20.09 34.31 -37.89
C ASP A 98 -19.03 35.42 -37.94
N ALA A 99 -17.80 35.11 -37.52
CA ALA A 99 -16.68 36.05 -37.50
C ALA A 99 -16.92 37.34 -36.67
N SER A 100 -17.77 37.30 -35.64
CA SER A 100 -18.13 38.46 -34.81
C SER A 100 -17.47 38.44 -33.43
N VAL A 101 -17.37 39.61 -32.80
CA VAL A 101 -16.88 39.77 -31.41
C VAL A 101 -15.43 39.28 -31.23
N ASN A 102 -14.59 39.47 -32.24
CA ASN A 102 -13.18 39.07 -32.21
C ASN A 102 -12.27 40.23 -31.81
N SER A 103 -11.29 39.97 -30.94
CA SER A 103 -10.32 40.94 -30.43
C SER A 103 -8.90 40.50 -30.79
N PHE A 104 -8.31 41.04 -31.86
CA PHE A 104 -6.99 40.64 -32.35
C PHE A 104 -5.98 41.78 -32.23
N PHE A 105 -4.87 41.54 -31.53
CA PHE A 105 -3.85 42.53 -31.24
C PHE A 105 -2.46 41.93 -31.53
N GLY A 106 -1.82 42.38 -32.60
CA GLY A 106 -0.49 41.93 -33.02
C GLY A 106 -0.36 41.79 -34.54
N THR A 107 0.87 41.83 -35.04
CA THR A 107 1.15 41.60 -36.47
C THR A 107 0.74 40.18 -36.87
N GLY A 108 -0.21 40.06 -37.80
CA GLY A 108 -0.73 38.79 -38.31
C GLY A 108 -1.54 37.98 -37.30
N ALA A 109 -2.02 38.60 -36.20
CA ALA A 109 -2.96 37.96 -35.29
C ALA A 109 -4.27 37.64 -36.03
N GLY A 110 -4.72 36.38 -35.99
CA GLY A 110 -5.93 35.94 -36.68
C GLY A 110 -5.93 36.17 -38.21
N GLN A 111 -4.75 36.28 -38.85
CA GLN A 111 -4.63 36.72 -40.25
C GLN A 111 -5.46 35.88 -41.23
N SER A 112 -5.47 34.56 -41.05
CA SER A 112 -6.13 33.58 -41.91
C SER A 112 -7.21 32.79 -41.13
N THR A 113 -7.80 33.40 -40.10
CA THR A 113 -8.88 32.78 -39.34
C THR A 113 -10.11 32.63 -40.24
N GLN A 114 -10.56 31.40 -40.49
CA GLN A 114 -11.75 31.12 -41.31
C GLN A 114 -12.85 30.65 -40.38
N TYR A 115 -13.98 31.37 -40.31
CA TYR A 115 -15.03 31.10 -39.32
C TYR A 115 -14.51 31.30 -37.87
N GLY A 116 -15.37 31.50 -36.87
CA GLY A 116 -14.91 31.77 -35.50
C GLY A 116 -15.37 33.12 -34.92
N SER A 117 -16.23 33.08 -33.92
CA SER A 117 -16.68 34.23 -33.13
C SER A 117 -16.14 34.20 -31.70
N ALA A 118 -16.15 35.35 -31.03
CA ALA A 118 -15.73 35.50 -29.63
C ALA A 118 -14.26 35.07 -29.35
N ASN A 119 -13.35 35.27 -30.30
CA ASN A 119 -11.93 34.98 -30.14
C ASN A 119 -11.12 36.19 -29.64
N CYS A 120 -10.09 35.93 -28.85
CA CYS A 120 -9.28 36.92 -28.16
C CYS A 120 -7.79 36.59 -28.41
N PHE A 121 -7.17 37.21 -29.41
CA PHE A 121 -5.79 36.91 -29.83
C PHE A 121 -4.87 38.10 -29.57
N PHE A 122 -3.85 37.93 -28.74
CA PHE A 122 -2.91 38.96 -28.33
C PHE A 122 -1.48 38.47 -28.51
N GLY A 123 -0.79 38.93 -29.54
CA GLY A 123 0.56 38.53 -29.89
C GLY A 123 0.75 38.46 -31.41
N ALA A 124 1.98 38.65 -31.90
CA ALA A 124 2.24 38.49 -33.33
C ALA A 124 2.01 37.02 -33.72
N LEU A 125 1.27 36.81 -34.81
CA LEU A 125 0.87 35.50 -35.34
C LEU A 125 0.04 34.63 -34.36
N ALA A 126 -0.53 35.20 -33.29
CA ALA A 126 -1.46 34.49 -32.42
C ALA A 126 -2.73 34.12 -33.22
N GLY A 127 -3.13 32.85 -33.20
CA GLY A 127 -4.31 32.37 -33.95
C GLY A 127 -4.23 32.55 -35.48
N ASN A 128 -3.02 32.71 -36.06
CA ASN A 128 -2.82 33.10 -37.47
C ASN A 128 -3.59 32.23 -38.49
N GLU A 129 -3.66 30.91 -38.26
CA GLU A 129 -4.34 29.91 -39.09
C GLU A 129 -5.35 29.14 -38.22
N ASN A 130 -6.32 29.87 -37.64
CA ASN A 130 -7.46 29.25 -36.95
C ASN A 130 -8.58 28.96 -37.96
N ILE A 131 -8.60 27.76 -38.56
CA ILE A 131 -9.42 27.45 -39.74
C ILE A 131 -10.57 26.53 -39.31
N GLY A 132 -11.80 27.03 -39.15
CA GLY A 132 -12.99 26.19 -39.07
C GLY A 132 -13.30 25.51 -40.41
N ARG A 133 -14.02 24.37 -40.43
CA ARG A 133 -14.48 23.76 -41.69
C ARG A 133 -15.97 24.01 -41.95
N PRO A 134 -16.37 24.23 -43.21
CA PRO A 134 -17.76 24.53 -43.60
C PRO A 134 -18.73 23.33 -43.61
N LEU A 135 -18.43 22.24 -42.88
CA LEU A 135 -19.27 21.05 -42.88
C LEU A 135 -20.32 21.16 -41.76
N LEU A 136 -21.60 21.34 -42.12
CA LEU A 136 -22.79 21.14 -41.26
C LEU A 136 -23.17 22.21 -40.19
N ASN A 137 -22.90 23.51 -40.38
CA ASN A 137 -23.36 24.57 -39.45
C ASN A 137 -22.88 24.40 -38.00
N ILE A 138 -21.70 23.82 -37.78
CA ILE A 138 -21.13 23.65 -36.44
C ILE A 138 -20.11 24.78 -36.21
N PRO A 139 -20.22 25.57 -35.11
CA PRO A 139 -19.30 26.66 -34.83
C PRO A 139 -17.90 26.14 -34.46
N ASP A 140 -17.07 25.91 -35.48
CA ASP A 140 -15.67 25.52 -35.34
C ASP A 140 -14.77 26.77 -35.21
N GLY A 141 -13.89 26.81 -34.21
CA GLY A 141 -12.92 27.89 -34.01
C GLY A 141 -13.39 29.06 -33.14
N ASP A 142 -14.52 28.91 -32.44
CA ASP A 142 -15.11 29.92 -31.54
C ASP A 142 -14.46 29.95 -30.14
N GLY A 143 -14.52 31.11 -29.47
CA GLY A 143 -14.29 31.20 -28.02
C GLY A 143 -12.85 30.96 -27.56
N ASN A 144 -11.86 31.16 -28.43
CA ASN A 144 -10.46 30.92 -28.11
C ASN A 144 -9.77 32.17 -27.54
N SER A 145 -8.94 32.00 -26.51
CA SER A 145 -8.14 33.05 -25.86
C SER A 145 -6.65 32.74 -26.00
N PHE A 146 -5.96 33.39 -26.94
CA PHE A 146 -4.54 33.18 -27.22
C PHE A 146 -3.72 34.42 -26.90
N PHE A 147 -2.74 34.27 -26.02
CA PHE A 147 -1.89 35.36 -25.55
C PHE A 147 -0.42 34.95 -25.66
N GLY A 148 0.33 35.54 -26.60
CA GLY A 148 1.74 35.28 -26.82
C GLY A 148 2.11 35.20 -28.30
N TYR A 149 3.39 35.39 -28.62
CA TYR A 149 3.91 35.21 -29.98
C TYR A 149 3.66 33.77 -30.46
N GLU A 150 2.99 33.61 -31.61
CA GLU A 150 2.61 32.31 -32.20
C GLU A 150 1.80 31.38 -31.27
N SER A 151 1.11 31.91 -30.27
CA SER A 151 0.18 31.11 -29.46
C SER A 151 -1.04 30.70 -30.29
N GLY A 152 -1.38 29.41 -30.29
CA GLY A 152 -2.48 28.89 -31.11
C GLY A 152 -2.33 29.12 -32.62
N ARG A 153 -1.09 29.28 -33.12
CA ARG A 153 -0.80 29.75 -34.50
C ARG A 153 -1.52 28.93 -35.58
N LYS A 154 -1.58 27.60 -35.47
CA LYS A 154 -2.33 26.70 -36.35
C LYS A 154 -3.33 25.90 -35.52
N ASN A 155 -4.60 26.28 -35.53
CA ASN A 155 -5.67 25.57 -34.84
C ASN A 155 -6.73 25.20 -35.88
N GLU A 156 -6.77 23.95 -36.31
CA GLU A 156 -7.56 23.58 -37.51
C GLU A 156 -8.99 23.14 -37.22
N ARG A 157 -9.43 23.02 -35.95
CA ARG A 157 -10.82 22.72 -35.51
C ARG A 157 -11.15 23.05 -34.03
N GLY A 158 -10.24 23.57 -33.22
CA GLY A 158 -10.46 23.71 -31.77
C GLY A 158 -11.25 24.96 -31.36
N SER A 159 -12.35 24.78 -30.61
CA SER A 159 -13.10 25.85 -29.94
C SER A 159 -12.83 25.86 -28.43
N HIS A 160 -13.05 27.00 -27.77
CA HIS A 160 -12.95 27.18 -26.31
C HIS A 160 -11.57 26.88 -25.69
N ASN A 161 -10.48 27.16 -26.42
CA ASN A 161 -9.12 26.96 -25.92
C ASN A 161 -8.55 28.24 -25.26
N SER A 162 -7.74 28.08 -24.21
CA SER A 162 -7.04 29.16 -23.52
C SER A 162 -5.53 28.92 -23.54
N PHE A 163 -4.80 29.63 -24.39
CA PHE A 163 -3.34 29.49 -24.53
C PHE A 163 -2.63 30.77 -24.13
N PHE A 164 -1.68 30.67 -23.21
CA PHE A 164 -0.92 31.80 -22.68
C PHE A 164 0.58 31.45 -22.66
N GLY A 165 1.37 32.09 -23.51
CA GLY A 165 2.82 31.91 -23.59
C GLY A 165 3.37 31.92 -25.02
N TYR A 166 4.68 32.08 -25.16
CA TYR A 166 5.38 31.96 -26.44
C TYR A 166 5.17 30.56 -27.04
N ARG A 167 4.58 30.47 -28.24
CA ARG A 167 4.29 29.22 -28.96
C ARG A 167 3.45 28.18 -28.19
N SER A 168 2.70 28.59 -27.18
CA SER A 168 1.79 27.69 -26.47
C SER A 168 0.68 27.21 -27.41
N GLY A 169 0.48 25.89 -27.50
CA GLY A 169 -0.51 25.27 -28.40
C GLY A 169 -0.35 25.64 -29.89
N SER A 170 0.87 25.95 -30.36
CA SER A 170 1.10 26.53 -31.70
C SER A 170 0.68 25.65 -32.88
N ILE A 171 0.53 24.34 -32.68
CA ILE A 171 0.07 23.36 -33.67
C ILE A 171 -0.98 22.47 -33.01
N ASN A 172 -2.25 22.68 -33.35
CA ASN A 172 -3.39 21.83 -33.00
C ASN A 172 -4.18 21.50 -34.28
N THR A 173 -3.63 20.55 -35.05
CA THR A 173 -4.09 20.22 -36.41
C THR A 173 -4.80 18.86 -36.42
N GLY A 174 -6.02 18.83 -35.88
CA GLY A 174 -6.85 17.63 -35.86
C GLY A 174 -7.40 17.27 -37.25
N ARG A 175 -6.80 16.28 -37.93
CA ARG A 175 -7.30 15.79 -39.22
C ARG A 175 -8.08 14.48 -39.06
N THR A 176 -9.41 14.55 -39.14
CA THR A 176 -10.28 13.43 -39.55
C THR A 176 -11.50 13.94 -40.32
N VAL A 177 -11.64 13.59 -41.59
CA VAL A 177 -12.93 13.77 -42.28
C VAL A 177 -13.75 12.51 -41.98
N HIS A 178 -14.90 12.65 -41.31
CA HIS A 178 -15.89 11.57 -41.20
C HIS A 178 -17.02 11.86 -42.19
N PRO A 179 -17.20 11.08 -43.28
CA PRO A 179 -18.28 11.34 -44.23
C PRO A 179 -19.64 10.68 -43.89
N VAL A 180 -19.77 9.86 -42.83
CA VAL A 180 -20.88 8.86 -42.79
C VAL A 180 -21.71 8.80 -41.49
N SER A 181 -21.57 9.70 -40.53
CA SER A 181 -22.49 9.73 -39.38
C SER A 181 -22.56 11.14 -38.83
N GLY A 182 -23.76 11.72 -38.78
CA GLY A 182 -24.05 13.13 -38.46
C GLY A 182 -23.70 13.60 -37.04
N ASP A 183 -22.72 12.99 -36.38
CA ASP A 183 -22.06 13.50 -35.18
C ASP A 183 -20.59 13.76 -35.54
N THR A 184 -20.21 15.04 -35.70
CA THR A 184 -18.81 15.44 -35.83
C THR A 184 -18.25 15.71 -34.45
N SER A 185 -17.40 14.83 -33.94
CA SER A 185 -16.56 15.11 -32.77
C SER A 185 -15.50 16.16 -33.13
N ILE A 186 -15.49 17.27 -32.39
CA ILE A 186 -14.58 18.41 -32.60
C ILE A 186 -13.21 18.03 -32.03
N VAL A 187 -12.27 17.71 -32.91
CA VAL A 187 -10.90 17.34 -32.53
C VAL A 187 -10.20 18.56 -31.91
N GLY A 188 -9.86 18.51 -30.60
CA GLY A 188 -8.97 19.47 -29.94
C GLY A 188 -9.61 20.66 -29.20
N SER A 189 -10.78 20.50 -28.59
CA SER A 189 -11.47 21.56 -27.80
C SER A 189 -11.16 21.53 -26.29
N GLU A 190 -11.43 22.66 -25.62
CA GLU A 190 -11.38 22.85 -24.15
C GLU A 190 -10.00 22.67 -23.49
N ASN A 191 -8.92 23.05 -24.17
CA ASN A 191 -7.57 22.97 -23.64
C ASN A 191 -7.12 24.28 -22.96
N ALA A 192 -6.41 24.16 -21.83
CA ALA A 192 -5.86 25.29 -21.06
C ALA A 192 -4.33 25.16 -20.93
N PHE A 193 -3.57 25.93 -21.71
CA PHE A 193 -2.11 25.90 -21.72
C PHE A 193 -1.53 27.22 -21.22
N PHE A 194 -0.66 27.16 -20.23
CA PHE A 194 -0.02 28.30 -19.61
C PHE A 194 1.47 28.02 -19.46
N GLY A 195 2.31 28.73 -20.21
CA GLY A 195 3.77 28.56 -20.21
C GLY A 195 4.36 28.60 -21.61
N SER A 196 5.65 28.97 -21.70
CA SER A 196 6.39 28.93 -22.97
C SER A 196 6.40 27.50 -23.52
N GLN A 197 5.94 27.32 -24.76
CA GLN A 197 5.90 26.03 -25.47
C GLN A 197 5.04 24.93 -24.81
N ALA A 198 4.20 25.26 -23.83
CA ALA A 198 3.26 24.30 -23.25
C ALA A 198 2.31 23.75 -24.33
N GLY A 199 2.17 22.44 -24.42
CA GLY A 199 1.31 21.75 -25.39
C GLY A 199 1.65 22.04 -26.86
N ARG A 200 2.90 22.39 -27.19
CA ARG A 200 3.29 22.90 -28.53
C ARG A 200 2.87 21.99 -29.69
N PHE A 201 2.96 20.67 -29.50
CA PHE A 201 2.64 19.66 -30.51
C PHE A 201 1.36 18.87 -30.21
N ASN A 202 0.44 19.39 -29.39
CA ASN A 202 -0.84 18.74 -29.14
C ASN A 202 -1.76 18.77 -30.38
N THR A 203 -1.86 17.66 -31.10
CA THR A 203 -2.53 17.54 -32.41
C THR A 203 -3.98 17.06 -32.36
N THR A 204 -4.41 16.29 -31.35
CA THR A 204 -5.79 15.78 -31.26
C THR A 204 -6.41 15.76 -29.86
N GLY A 205 -5.71 16.23 -28.82
CA GLY A 205 -6.14 16.04 -27.43
C GLY A 205 -7.28 16.97 -26.99
N GLU A 206 -8.31 16.43 -26.33
CA GLU A 206 -9.39 17.20 -25.69
C GLU A 206 -9.18 17.36 -24.17
N ARG A 207 -9.59 18.51 -23.62
CA ARG A 207 -9.65 18.78 -22.16
C ARG A 207 -8.33 18.58 -21.40
N ASN A 208 -7.24 19.09 -21.95
CA ASN A 208 -5.93 19.06 -21.29
C ASN A 208 -5.64 20.37 -20.54
N VAL A 209 -5.03 20.26 -19.36
CA VAL A 209 -4.53 21.41 -18.58
C VAL A 209 -3.03 21.29 -18.43
N PHE A 210 -2.28 22.17 -19.10
CA PHE A 210 -0.82 22.25 -18.99
C PHE A 210 -0.41 23.59 -18.41
N LEU A 211 0.23 23.57 -17.25
CA LEU A 211 0.71 24.78 -16.58
C LEU A 211 2.18 24.61 -16.21
N GLY A 212 3.05 25.31 -16.94
CA GLY A 212 4.51 25.19 -16.85
C GLY A 212 5.17 25.33 -18.22
N ALA A 213 6.39 25.87 -18.28
CA ALA A 213 7.14 25.89 -19.54
C ALA A 213 7.46 24.46 -20.00
N SER A 214 7.22 24.18 -21.29
CA SER A 214 7.35 22.87 -21.94
C SER A 214 6.52 21.74 -21.30
N ALA A 215 5.50 22.04 -20.49
CA ALA A 215 4.57 21.03 -20.00
C ALA A 215 3.78 20.43 -21.19
N GLY A 216 3.75 19.10 -21.30
CA GLY A 216 3.11 18.40 -22.41
C GLY A 216 3.67 18.73 -23.80
N TYR A 217 4.97 19.06 -23.91
CA TYR A 217 5.60 19.56 -25.15
C TYR A 217 5.41 18.64 -26.37
N HIS A 218 5.65 17.32 -26.22
CA HIS A 218 5.45 16.29 -27.26
C HIS A 218 4.20 15.42 -27.00
N ASN A 219 3.12 15.99 -26.45
CA ASN A 219 1.87 15.24 -26.41
C ASN A 219 1.28 15.12 -27.82
N ILE A 220 1.46 13.99 -28.51
CA ILE A 220 1.12 13.81 -29.93
C ILE A 220 -0.10 12.90 -30.07
N GLY A 221 -1.22 13.48 -30.49
CA GLY A 221 -2.32 12.72 -31.06
C GLY A 221 -1.92 12.14 -32.42
N GLY A 222 -1.68 10.83 -32.49
CA GLY A 222 -1.01 10.16 -33.61
C GLY A 222 -1.52 10.49 -35.03
N GLU A 223 -0.58 10.51 -35.98
CA GLU A 223 -0.80 10.57 -37.43
C GLU A 223 -1.64 9.38 -37.95
N ILE A 224 -2.29 9.56 -39.10
CA ILE A 224 -2.98 8.50 -39.84
C ILE A 224 -2.14 8.17 -41.08
N GLU A 225 -1.70 6.91 -41.18
CA GLU A 225 -1.25 6.31 -42.43
C GLU A 225 -2.47 6.01 -43.32
N PHE A 226 -2.36 6.31 -44.63
CA PHE A 226 -3.45 6.12 -45.58
C PHE A 226 -2.95 5.32 -46.79
N ASP A 227 -2.94 3.97 -46.70
CA ASP A 227 -3.10 3.05 -47.84
C ASP A 227 -3.32 1.56 -47.45
N GLY A 228 -4.24 1.28 -46.51
CA GLY A 228 -5.05 0.05 -46.63
C GLY A 228 -4.88 -1.13 -45.66
N GLU A 229 -4.38 -0.98 -44.43
CA GLU A 229 -4.64 -2.00 -43.39
C GLU A 229 -5.21 -1.44 -42.07
N LEU A 230 -6.16 -2.20 -41.53
CA LEU A 230 -7.19 -1.95 -40.52
C LEU A 230 -6.67 -1.73 -39.10
N TYR A 231 -7.04 -0.66 -38.37
CA TYR A 231 -7.09 -0.73 -36.88
C TYR A 231 -8.21 0.09 -36.24
N LEU A 232 -8.83 -0.53 -35.23
CA LEU A 232 -9.99 -0.10 -34.45
C LEU A 232 -9.73 1.17 -33.62
N TYR A 233 -10.80 1.97 -33.53
CA TYR A 233 -10.95 3.13 -32.66
C TYR A 233 -10.78 2.78 -31.16
N ASN A 234 -9.88 3.52 -30.48
CA ASN A 234 -9.92 4.02 -29.08
C ASN A 234 -8.49 4.27 -28.56
N GLY A 235 -8.09 5.53 -28.32
CA GLY A 235 -6.93 5.86 -27.48
C GLY A 235 -5.91 6.78 -28.13
N LYS A 236 -5.90 8.07 -27.75
CA LYS A 236 -4.84 9.05 -28.06
C LYS A 236 -4.85 10.18 -27.01
N GLY A 237 -3.78 10.35 -26.22
CA GLY A 237 -3.38 11.59 -25.49
C GLY A 237 -4.40 12.46 -24.71
N ASP A 238 -5.57 11.95 -24.30
CA ASP A 238 -6.69 12.78 -23.80
C ASP A 238 -6.73 12.93 -22.26
N LYS A 239 -7.35 14.03 -21.77
CA LYS A 239 -7.64 14.29 -20.35
C LYS A 239 -6.42 14.27 -19.42
N ASN A 240 -5.31 14.84 -19.88
CA ASN A 240 -4.10 14.95 -19.08
C ASN A 240 -4.05 16.27 -18.31
N CYS A 241 -3.58 16.22 -17.06
CA CYS A 241 -3.33 17.40 -16.22
C CYS A 241 -1.86 17.43 -15.81
N PHE A 242 -1.07 18.31 -16.43
CA PHE A 242 0.36 18.47 -16.14
C PHE A 242 0.66 19.85 -15.58
N LEU A 243 1.16 19.88 -14.34
CA LEU A 243 1.50 21.09 -13.61
C LEU A 243 2.97 21.04 -13.18
N GLY A 244 3.83 21.81 -13.85
CA GLY A 244 5.26 21.85 -13.62
C GLY A 244 6.07 22.03 -14.90
N HIS A 245 7.28 22.58 -14.80
CA HIS A 245 8.20 22.68 -15.94
C HIS A 245 8.58 21.27 -16.45
N SER A 246 8.40 21.03 -17.74
CA SER A 246 8.63 19.72 -18.39
C SER A 246 7.84 18.54 -17.79
N ALA A 247 6.74 18.80 -17.08
CA ALA A 247 5.83 17.73 -16.67
C ALA A 247 5.16 17.11 -17.92
N GLY A 248 5.21 15.79 -18.06
CA GLY A 248 4.69 15.08 -19.23
C GLY A 248 5.36 15.44 -20.57
N TYR A 249 6.65 15.83 -20.56
CA TYR A 249 7.36 16.38 -21.73
C TYR A 249 7.35 15.46 -22.97
N GLU A 250 7.64 14.16 -22.80
CA GLU A 250 7.61 13.10 -23.83
C GLU A 250 6.38 12.18 -23.67
N ASN A 251 5.23 12.69 -23.23
CA ASN A 251 4.01 11.88 -23.18
C ASN A 251 3.38 11.72 -24.57
N GLU A 252 3.81 10.75 -25.38
CA GLU A 252 3.40 10.64 -26.78
C GLU A 252 1.95 10.15 -26.96
N TYR A 253 1.53 9.06 -26.30
CA TYR A 253 0.21 8.44 -26.48
C TYR A 253 -0.65 8.35 -25.21
N GLY A 254 -0.08 8.59 -24.03
CA GLY A 254 -0.72 8.35 -22.73
C GLY A 254 -1.88 9.31 -22.41
N SER A 255 -2.99 8.74 -21.96
CA SER A 255 -4.24 9.44 -21.60
C SER A 255 -4.58 9.30 -20.11
N ASN A 256 -5.37 10.25 -19.58
CA ASN A 256 -5.83 10.31 -18.19
C ASN A 256 -4.70 10.41 -17.14
N ASN A 257 -3.56 11.00 -17.50
CA ASN A 257 -2.43 11.17 -16.60
C ASN A 257 -2.54 12.47 -15.80
N SER A 258 -2.17 12.43 -14.51
CA SER A 258 -2.10 13.60 -13.63
C SER A 258 -0.68 13.73 -13.08
N ALA A 259 0.05 14.76 -13.47
CA ALA A 259 1.42 15.00 -13.01
C ALA A 259 1.55 16.39 -12.37
N LEU A 260 2.09 16.44 -11.15
CA LEU A 260 2.36 17.66 -10.41
C LEU A 260 3.81 17.66 -9.92
N GLY A 261 4.65 18.51 -10.51
CA GLY A 261 6.06 18.69 -10.16
C GLY A 261 6.97 18.86 -11.39
N PHE A 262 8.15 19.44 -11.18
CA PHE A 262 9.19 19.57 -12.22
C PHE A 262 9.57 18.18 -12.76
N GLU A 263 9.48 17.98 -14.07
CA GLU A 263 9.77 16.71 -14.76
C GLU A 263 8.99 15.49 -14.23
N SER A 264 7.82 15.69 -13.64
CA SER A 264 6.92 14.57 -13.28
C SER A 264 6.33 13.92 -14.54
N LEU A 265 6.31 12.58 -14.61
CA LEU A 265 5.95 11.80 -15.81
C LEU A 265 6.67 12.25 -17.09
N ARG A 266 7.90 12.77 -17.00
CA ARG A 266 8.58 13.38 -18.15
C ARG A 266 8.69 12.46 -19.36
N ASP A 267 9.04 11.19 -19.17
CA ASP A 267 9.31 10.23 -20.25
C ASP A 267 8.25 9.11 -20.33
N ASN A 268 6.95 9.46 -20.18
CA ASN A 268 5.81 8.52 -20.22
C ASN A 268 5.28 8.29 -21.64
N LEU A 269 5.89 7.41 -22.44
CA LEU A 269 5.56 7.26 -23.87
C LEU A 269 4.10 6.82 -24.14
N GLU A 270 3.63 5.76 -23.46
CA GLU A 270 2.33 5.11 -23.73
C GLU A 270 1.45 4.91 -22.47
N GLY A 271 2.00 5.17 -21.27
CA GLY A 271 1.33 4.89 -20.01
C GLY A 271 0.06 5.72 -19.80
N ASN A 272 -1.03 5.07 -19.43
CA ASN A 272 -2.34 5.68 -19.18
C ASN A 272 -2.72 5.63 -17.70
N ALA A 273 -3.53 6.59 -17.26
CA ALA A 273 -4.10 6.64 -15.91
C ALA A 273 -3.03 6.66 -14.80
N ASN A 274 -1.89 7.29 -15.05
CA ASN A 274 -0.81 7.45 -14.09
C ASN A 274 -0.96 8.74 -13.28
N VAL A 275 -0.70 8.66 -11.98
CA VAL A 275 -0.66 9.82 -11.07
C VAL A 275 0.76 10.00 -10.58
N ALA A 276 1.37 11.17 -10.76
CA ALA A 276 2.68 11.49 -10.25
C ALA A 276 2.67 12.82 -9.48
N LEU A 277 3.13 12.80 -8.24
CA LEU A 277 3.20 13.96 -7.36
C LEU A 277 4.61 14.09 -6.78
N GLY A 278 5.40 15.06 -7.27
CA GLY A 278 6.74 15.33 -6.78
C GLY A 278 7.75 15.74 -7.86
N TYR A 279 8.91 16.23 -7.43
CA TYR A 279 10.05 16.47 -8.32
C TYR A 279 10.48 15.15 -8.95
N ARG A 280 10.47 15.05 -10.29
CA ARG A 280 10.89 13.87 -11.05
C ARG A 280 10.20 12.55 -10.63
N ALA A 281 8.95 12.63 -10.16
CA ALA A 281 8.15 11.45 -9.87
C ALA A 281 7.72 10.75 -11.18
N GLY A 282 7.92 9.43 -11.28
CA GLY A 282 7.49 8.62 -12.43
C GLY A 282 8.17 8.98 -13.77
N VAL A 283 9.43 9.45 -13.77
CA VAL A 283 10.10 9.97 -14.98
C VAL A 283 10.14 8.98 -16.15
N GLN A 284 10.18 7.65 -15.93
CA GLN A 284 10.32 6.65 -17.01
C GLN A 284 9.29 5.51 -16.91
N VAL A 285 8.01 5.85 -17.02
CA VAL A 285 6.91 4.90 -16.83
C VAL A 285 6.22 4.62 -18.17
N GLU A 286 6.15 3.35 -18.56
CA GLU A 286 5.34 2.90 -19.71
C GLU A 286 4.12 2.10 -19.26
N GLY A 287 4.12 1.61 -18.02
CA GLY A 287 2.96 0.93 -17.43
C GLY A 287 1.77 1.85 -17.15
N ASN A 288 0.59 1.24 -16.98
CA ASN A 288 -0.68 1.94 -16.75
C ASN A 288 -1.10 1.88 -15.26
N ARG A 289 -1.95 2.82 -14.84
CA ARG A 289 -2.62 2.82 -13.52
C ARG A 289 -1.64 2.81 -12.34
N ASN A 290 -0.53 3.54 -12.49
CA ASN A 290 0.48 3.68 -11.45
C ASN A 290 0.29 4.96 -10.63
N VAL A 291 0.67 4.93 -9.37
CA VAL A 291 0.62 6.09 -8.45
C VAL A 291 2.01 6.32 -7.86
N PHE A 292 2.60 7.47 -8.13
CA PHE A 292 3.93 7.89 -7.66
C PHE A 292 3.79 9.13 -6.78
N ILE A 293 4.25 9.05 -5.53
CA ILE A 293 4.19 10.17 -4.58
C ILE A 293 5.54 10.35 -3.90
N GLY A 294 6.16 11.49 -4.14
CA GLY A 294 7.39 11.96 -3.51
C GLY A 294 8.53 12.28 -4.49
N ASN A 295 9.68 12.69 -3.95
CA ASN A 295 10.84 13.11 -4.74
C ASN A 295 11.49 11.91 -5.41
N GLU A 296 11.53 11.91 -6.74
CA GLU A 296 12.07 10.83 -7.56
C GLU A 296 11.41 9.47 -7.25
N ALA A 297 10.12 9.50 -6.87
CA ALA A 297 9.34 8.29 -6.59
C ALA A 297 9.08 7.49 -7.87
N GLY A 298 9.35 6.18 -7.80
CA GLY A 298 9.17 5.24 -8.90
C GLY A 298 10.25 4.16 -8.89
N PRO A 299 10.15 3.19 -9.80
CA PRO A 299 11.16 2.15 -9.98
C PRO A 299 12.51 2.78 -10.34
N ASN A 300 13.58 2.23 -9.73
CA ASN A 300 14.93 2.79 -9.77
C ASN A 300 15.39 3.05 -11.22
N ASN A 301 15.66 4.32 -11.49
CA ASN A 301 16.06 4.96 -12.74
C ASN A 301 17.48 4.59 -13.26
N ASN A 302 18.03 3.46 -12.81
CA ASN A 302 19.43 3.07 -13.08
C ASN A 302 19.59 2.02 -14.19
N ASN A 303 18.51 1.47 -14.74
CA ASN A 303 18.57 0.57 -15.88
C ASN A 303 17.85 1.22 -17.06
N SER A 304 18.51 1.27 -18.22
CA SER A 304 18.00 1.90 -19.45
C SER A 304 16.79 1.19 -20.07
N ALA A 305 16.16 0.27 -19.33
CA ALA A 305 14.90 -0.37 -19.68
C ALA A 305 13.79 0.41 -18.96
N LYS A 306 12.91 1.04 -19.73
CA LYS A 306 11.74 1.73 -19.18
C LYS A 306 10.85 0.73 -18.44
N ASP A 307 10.24 1.19 -17.36
CA ASP A 307 9.46 0.30 -16.53
C ASP A 307 8.06 0.10 -17.12
N THR A 308 7.72 -1.16 -17.41
CA THR A 308 6.44 -1.59 -18.00
C THR A 308 5.42 -2.04 -16.95
N PHE A 309 5.77 -2.03 -15.66
CA PHE A 309 4.88 -2.47 -14.58
C PHE A 309 3.67 -1.55 -14.47
N SER A 310 2.49 -2.16 -14.51
CA SER A 310 1.20 -1.50 -14.32
C SER A 310 0.67 -1.79 -12.92
N ASN A 311 -0.34 -1.03 -12.48
CA ASN A 311 -1.04 -1.25 -11.22
C ASN A 311 -0.13 -1.16 -9.98
N ARG A 312 0.84 -0.24 -9.96
CA ARG A 312 1.78 -0.06 -8.85
C ARG A 312 1.50 1.21 -8.04
N LEU A 313 1.77 1.14 -6.74
CA LEU A 313 1.82 2.29 -5.83
C LEU A 313 3.25 2.46 -5.29
N TYR A 314 3.81 3.66 -5.43
CA TYR A 314 5.09 4.06 -4.86
C TYR A 314 4.90 5.33 -4.04
N ILE A 315 5.12 5.25 -2.72
CA ILE A 315 5.26 6.42 -1.85
C ILE A 315 6.69 6.40 -1.32
N HIS A 316 7.53 7.29 -1.85
CA HIS A 316 8.96 7.22 -1.66
C HIS A 316 9.66 8.57 -1.84
N SER A 317 10.83 8.71 -1.24
CA SER A 317 11.77 9.80 -1.48
C SER A 317 13.15 9.17 -1.67
N ASN A 318 13.81 9.42 -2.81
CA ASN A 318 14.99 8.74 -3.35
C ASN A 318 16.25 8.69 -2.43
N PHE A 319 16.13 8.06 -1.27
CA PHE A 319 17.20 7.88 -0.28
C PHE A 319 17.41 6.40 0.09
N THR A 320 16.54 5.48 -0.37
CA THR A 320 16.63 4.06 -0.05
C THR A 320 16.28 3.18 -1.26
N SER A 321 16.84 1.97 -1.31
CA SER A 321 16.49 0.97 -2.33
C SER A 321 15.04 0.50 -2.25
N ASP A 322 14.48 0.52 -1.03
CA ASP A 322 13.10 0.14 -0.76
C ASP A 322 12.21 1.37 -0.56
N PRO A 323 11.03 1.42 -1.19
CA PRO A 323 10.03 2.46 -0.94
C PRO A 323 9.49 2.38 0.49
N LEU A 324 9.04 3.52 1.02
CA LEU A 324 8.38 3.57 2.33
C LEU A 324 7.05 2.82 2.27
N ILE A 325 6.29 3.02 1.18
CA ILE A 325 5.10 2.22 0.86
C ILE A 325 5.17 1.80 -0.60
N TYR A 326 5.05 0.50 -0.82
CA TYR A 326 4.89 -0.14 -2.12
C TYR A 326 3.54 -0.82 -2.19
N GLY A 327 2.91 -0.86 -3.35
CA GLY A 327 1.71 -1.67 -3.53
C GLY A 327 1.53 -2.21 -4.94
N GLU A 328 0.86 -3.34 -5.02
CA GLU A 328 0.40 -3.96 -6.26
C GLU A 328 -1.13 -4.06 -6.21
N PHE A 329 -1.83 -3.20 -6.97
CA PHE A 329 -3.28 -3.16 -6.94
C PHE A 329 -3.92 -4.42 -7.51
N ASP A 330 -3.28 -5.07 -8.48
CA ASP A 330 -3.73 -6.29 -9.13
C ASP A 330 -3.55 -7.53 -8.24
N ASN A 331 -2.40 -7.63 -7.58
CA ASN A 331 -2.09 -8.75 -6.68
C ASN A 331 -2.57 -8.53 -5.23
N ARG A 332 -3.13 -7.35 -4.93
CA ARG A 332 -3.56 -6.93 -3.58
C ARG A 332 -2.44 -7.02 -2.54
N LEU A 333 -1.23 -6.62 -2.94
CA LEU A 333 -0.06 -6.61 -2.06
C LEU A 333 0.23 -5.20 -1.59
N LEU A 334 0.57 -5.06 -0.30
CA LEU A 334 0.99 -3.82 0.34
C LEU A 334 2.31 -4.07 1.08
N GLY A 335 3.37 -3.41 0.64
CA GLY A 335 4.67 -3.37 1.30
C GLY A 335 4.84 -2.08 2.08
N ILE A 336 5.32 -2.15 3.32
CA ILE A 336 5.81 -1.00 4.09
C ILE A 336 7.31 -1.21 4.35
N ASN A 337 8.15 -0.27 3.96
CA ASN A 337 9.62 -0.38 3.97
C ASN A 337 10.16 -1.60 3.17
N THR A 338 9.49 -1.97 2.08
CA THR A 338 9.92 -3.06 1.19
C THR A 338 9.32 -2.87 -0.19
N GLY A 339 10.13 -3.09 -1.24
CA GLY A 339 9.68 -3.10 -2.63
C GLY A 339 9.21 -4.46 -3.15
N ASN A 340 9.33 -5.53 -2.34
CA ASN A 340 9.00 -6.90 -2.74
C ASN A 340 8.14 -7.59 -1.66
N PRO A 341 6.84 -7.25 -1.55
CA PRO A 341 5.94 -7.87 -0.59
C PRO A 341 5.74 -9.35 -0.92
N GLU A 342 6.01 -10.24 0.03
CA GLU A 342 5.79 -11.69 -0.14
C GLU A 342 4.37 -12.12 0.27
N MET A 343 3.64 -11.26 0.99
CA MET A 343 2.28 -11.49 1.47
C MET A 343 1.43 -10.21 1.33
N THR A 344 0.11 -10.34 1.52
CA THR A 344 -0.89 -9.27 1.38
C THR A 344 -0.49 -7.97 2.09
N LEU A 345 0.01 -8.07 3.32
CA LEU A 345 0.69 -6.98 4.00
C LEU A 345 2.07 -7.45 4.46
N HIS A 346 3.12 -6.83 3.94
CA HIS A 346 4.51 -7.07 4.33
C HIS A 346 5.09 -5.79 4.95
N ILE A 347 5.38 -5.80 6.25
CA ILE A 347 6.12 -4.73 6.92
C ILE A 347 7.59 -5.14 7.06
N GLY A 348 8.44 -4.56 6.21
CA GLY A 348 9.89 -4.73 6.23
C GLY A 348 10.56 -4.05 7.43
N GLY A 349 11.61 -4.67 7.96
CA GLY A 349 12.50 -4.11 8.97
C GLY A 349 13.80 -3.54 8.37
N GLN A 350 14.65 -2.95 9.21
CA GLN A 350 16.03 -2.63 8.84
C GLN A 350 16.87 -3.90 8.98
N GLY A 351 17.53 -4.35 7.90
CA GLY A 351 18.11 -5.70 7.81
C GLY A 351 17.13 -6.71 7.20
N ASN A 352 17.58 -7.93 6.87
CA ASN A 352 16.79 -8.98 6.19
C ASN A 352 15.59 -9.54 7.01
N GLU A 353 15.01 -8.76 7.91
CA GLU A 353 14.00 -9.18 8.87
C GLU A 353 12.65 -8.52 8.56
N SER A 354 11.72 -9.29 8.00
CA SER A 354 10.30 -8.90 7.95
C SER A 354 9.72 -8.97 9.36
N ARG A 355 9.25 -7.83 9.90
CA ARG A 355 8.85 -7.75 11.31
C ARG A 355 7.40 -8.14 11.55
N LEU A 356 6.55 -8.07 10.54
CA LEU A 356 5.14 -8.42 10.65
C LEU A 356 4.56 -8.68 9.27
N LEU A 357 3.99 -9.86 9.08
CA LEU A 357 3.37 -10.25 7.83
C LEU A 357 1.94 -10.73 8.08
N PHE A 358 1.01 -10.35 7.19
CA PHE A 358 -0.37 -10.83 7.22
C PHE A 358 -0.72 -11.48 5.87
N ASN A 359 -1.34 -12.66 5.91
CA ASN A 359 -1.83 -13.34 4.72
C ASN A 359 -3.34 -13.11 4.49
N ASN A 360 -3.87 -13.68 3.40
CA ASN A 360 -5.30 -13.58 3.05
C ASN A 360 -6.22 -14.41 3.97
N ALA A 361 -5.67 -15.33 4.77
CA ALA A 361 -6.42 -16.15 5.73
C ALA A 361 -6.55 -15.48 7.11
N GLY A 362 -5.87 -14.34 7.33
CA GLY A 362 -5.88 -13.61 8.60
C GLY A 362 -4.71 -13.97 9.54
N ASP A 363 -3.79 -14.82 9.10
CA ASP A 363 -2.67 -15.30 9.90
C ASP A 363 -1.59 -14.22 10.08
N ILE A 364 -0.93 -14.21 11.24
CA ILE A 364 0.13 -13.26 11.58
C ILE A 364 1.48 -13.99 11.71
N PHE A 365 2.44 -13.60 10.87
CA PHE A 365 3.79 -14.17 10.88
C PHE A 365 4.84 -13.14 11.30
N PHE A 366 5.89 -13.62 11.96
CA PHE A 366 7.11 -12.88 12.24
C PHE A 366 8.28 -13.66 11.62
N LYS A 367 9.09 -13.05 10.76
CA LYS A 367 10.33 -13.70 10.30
C LYS A 367 11.40 -13.54 11.36
N ASN A 368 12.14 -14.61 11.63
CA ASN A 368 13.40 -14.55 12.37
C ASN A 368 14.53 -14.06 11.44
N SER A 369 15.67 -13.64 11.99
CA SER A 369 16.90 -13.21 11.30
C SER A 369 17.45 -14.21 10.27
N ASN A 370 16.99 -15.47 10.29
CA ASN A 370 17.35 -16.51 9.34
C ASN A 370 16.42 -16.58 8.10
N GLY A 371 15.37 -15.76 8.01
CA GLY A 371 14.46 -15.71 6.86
C GLY A 371 13.32 -16.73 6.86
N ASP A 372 13.27 -17.62 7.85
CA ASP A 372 12.18 -18.60 7.97
C ASP A 372 10.86 -17.94 8.39
N ASN A 373 9.78 -18.25 7.67
CA ASN A 373 8.41 -17.90 8.05
C ASN A 373 7.98 -18.78 9.22
N LYS A 374 8.14 -18.31 10.46
CA LYS A 374 7.60 -18.99 11.63
C LYS A 374 6.33 -18.26 12.05
N ALA A 375 5.17 -18.88 11.84
CA ALA A 375 3.94 -18.39 12.46
C ALA A 375 4.18 -18.40 13.97
N ILE A 376 3.99 -17.26 14.62
CA ILE A 376 3.96 -17.19 16.08
C ILE A 376 2.51 -17.22 16.55
N LEU A 377 1.54 -16.82 15.71
CA LEU A 377 0.12 -16.77 16.05
C LEU A 377 -0.75 -16.87 14.78
N THR A 378 -1.51 -17.96 14.68
CA THR A 378 -2.47 -18.20 13.60
C THR A 378 -3.88 -17.97 14.14
N LEU A 379 -4.50 -16.82 13.81
CA LEU A 379 -5.87 -16.51 14.21
C LEU A 379 -6.82 -16.93 13.09
N HIS A 380 -7.29 -18.18 13.11
CA HIS A 380 -8.30 -18.65 12.15
C HIS A 380 -9.69 -18.07 12.47
N SER A 381 -10.43 -17.65 11.44
CA SER A 381 -11.79 -17.11 11.58
C SER A 381 -12.87 -18.15 11.86
N ASP A 382 -12.53 -19.45 11.83
CA ASP A 382 -13.49 -20.54 11.66
C ASP A 382 -13.56 -21.47 12.89
N ASP A 383 -13.74 -20.85 14.07
CA ASP A 383 -14.18 -21.43 15.35
C ASP A 383 -13.13 -21.82 16.41
N ASP A 384 -11.83 -21.92 16.09
CA ASP A 384 -10.77 -22.13 17.09
C ASP A 384 -9.61 -21.14 16.95
N THR A 385 -9.25 -20.46 18.04
CA THR A 385 -8.02 -19.64 18.13
C THR A 385 -6.90 -20.51 18.71
N TYR A 386 -5.88 -20.82 17.92
CA TYR A 386 -4.72 -21.61 18.34
C TYR A 386 -3.41 -20.82 18.17
N LEU A 387 -2.43 -21.15 19.01
CA LEU A 387 -1.09 -20.56 18.98
C LEU A 387 -0.14 -21.64 18.48
N ASP A 388 0.10 -21.66 17.17
CA ASP A 388 1.03 -22.61 16.54
C ASP A 388 2.46 -22.07 16.64
N ALA A 389 3.36 -22.84 17.23
CA ALA A 389 4.77 -22.52 17.31
C ALA A 389 5.56 -23.66 16.67
N PHE A 390 6.22 -23.38 15.54
CA PHE A 390 6.94 -24.40 14.76
C PHE A 390 8.18 -25.00 15.47
N ASP A 391 8.69 -24.34 16.50
CA ASP A 391 9.74 -24.87 17.38
C ASP A 391 9.20 -24.89 18.82
N ASP A 392 9.67 -23.96 19.66
CA ASP A 392 9.31 -23.86 21.05
C ASP A 392 8.43 -22.64 21.28
N LEU A 393 7.34 -22.80 22.04
CA LEU A 393 6.60 -21.69 22.61
C LEU A 393 7.14 -21.36 24.00
N LYS A 394 7.79 -20.21 24.14
CA LYS A 394 8.43 -19.76 25.40
C LYS A 394 7.64 -18.63 26.04
N PHE A 395 7.19 -18.84 27.28
CA PHE A 395 6.65 -17.81 28.14
C PHE A 395 7.74 -17.29 29.09
N ARG A 396 7.84 -15.96 29.19
CA ARG A 396 8.77 -15.27 30.09
C ARG A 396 8.04 -14.12 30.78
N SER A 397 8.20 -14.03 32.08
CA SER A 397 7.67 -13.00 32.97
C SER A 397 8.87 -12.31 33.63
N GLY A 398 9.04 -11.01 33.37
CA GLY A 398 10.12 -10.20 33.95
C GLY A 398 11.18 -9.76 32.96
N HIS A 399 11.62 -8.51 33.13
CA HIS A 399 12.46 -7.68 32.24
C HIS A 399 13.91 -8.16 31.99
N ASN A 400 14.28 -9.39 32.35
CA ASN A 400 15.64 -9.89 32.15
C ASN A 400 15.67 -11.00 31.10
N LEU A 401 15.78 -10.60 29.83
CA LEU A 401 16.03 -11.48 28.68
C LEU A 401 17.32 -12.31 28.81
N SER A 402 18.15 -12.05 29.83
CA SER A 402 19.41 -12.73 30.14
C SER A 402 19.27 -14.00 30.99
N GLN A 403 18.08 -14.33 31.50
CA GLN A 403 17.88 -15.64 32.12
C GLN A 403 17.94 -16.75 31.06
N ALA A 404 18.76 -17.77 31.34
CA ALA A 404 19.01 -18.89 30.43
C ALA A 404 17.74 -19.75 30.23
N ASN A 405 16.92 -19.91 31.27
CA ASN A 405 15.70 -20.72 31.20
C ASN A 405 14.45 -19.84 31.04
N PRO A 406 13.48 -20.25 30.20
CA PRO A 406 12.16 -19.65 30.17
C PRO A 406 11.35 -20.05 31.43
N ASP A 407 10.33 -19.25 31.78
CA ASP A 407 9.44 -19.61 32.89
C ASP A 407 8.59 -20.83 32.53
N MET A 408 8.12 -20.89 31.29
CA MET A 408 7.48 -22.06 30.71
C MET A 408 7.88 -22.20 29.25
N ILE A 409 8.10 -23.43 28.80
CA ILE A 409 8.37 -23.80 27.41
C ILE A 409 7.46 -24.95 27.01
N LEU A 410 6.88 -24.87 25.82
CA LEU A 410 6.31 -26.03 25.12
C LEU A 410 7.21 -26.29 23.93
N GLN A 411 7.86 -27.45 23.88
CA GLN A 411 8.68 -27.87 22.76
C GLN A 411 7.83 -28.46 21.62
N GLY A 412 8.35 -28.44 20.41
CA GLY A 412 7.64 -28.92 19.21
C GLY A 412 7.26 -30.41 19.23
N ASP A 413 7.83 -31.21 20.13
CA ASP A 413 7.48 -32.61 20.39
C ASP A 413 6.40 -32.78 21.49
N GLY A 414 5.88 -31.66 21.99
CA GLY A 414 4.83 -31.58 23.01
C GLY A 414 5.33 -31.59 24.45
N ASP A 415 6.64 -31.56 24.68
CA ASP A 415 7.20 -31.56 26.03
C ASP A 415 7.05 -30.20 26.70
N VAL A 416 6.62 -30.19 27.96
CA VAL A 416 6.38 -28.98 28.74
C VAL A 416 7.44 -28.83 29.82
N GLY A 417 8.26 -27.78 29.70
CA GLY A 417 9.20 -27.37 30.74
C GLY A 417 8.66 -26.20 31.55
N ILE A 418 8.78 -26.24 32.88
CA ILE A 418 8.50 -25.08 33.76
C ILE A 418 9.78 -24.82 34.57
N GLY A 419 10.40 -23.65 34.37
CA GLY A 419 11.71 -23.29 34.94
C GLY A 419 12.92 -23.99 34.30
N VAL A 420 12.71 -24.82 33.28
CA VAL A 420 13.74 -25.61 32.57
C VAL A 420 13.61 -25.43 31.06
N SER A 421 14.75 -25.39 30.36
CA SER A 421 14.81 -25.16 28.90
C SER A 421 14.86 -26.45 28.07
N ASP A 422 15.30 -27.55 28.66
CA ASP A 422 15.39 -28.88 28.04
C ASP A 422 14.64 -29.89 28.94
N PRO A 423 13.30 -29.99 28.84
CA PRO A 423 12.53 -30.97 29.57
C PRO A 423 13.02 -32.38 29.23
N ILE A 424 13.32 -33.20 30.24
CA ILE A 424 13.70 -34.61 30.07
C ILE A 424 12.51 -35.57 30.25
N TYR A 425 11.31 -34.99 30.41
CA TYR A 425 10.03 -35.67 30.57
C TYR A 425 8.94 -34.82 29.91
N LYS A 426 7.85 -35.47 29.49
CA LYS A 426 6.65 -34.80 28.92
C LYS A 426 6.17 -33.59 29.73
N LEU A 427 6.33 -33.64 31.06
CA LEU A 427 6.20 -32.49 31.95
C LEU A 427 7.40 -32.46 32.90
N HIS A 428 8.33 -31.53 32.70
CA HIS A 428 9.49 -31.31 33.55
C HIS A 428 9.34 -29.98 34.30
N VAL A 429 9.19 -30.05 35.62
CA VAL A 429 9.08 -28.87 36.48
C VAL A 429 10.33 -28.79 37.35
N ASP A 430 11.13 -27.73 37.19
CA ASP A 430 12.21 -27.38 38.13
C ASP A 430 11.60 -26.70 39.37
N GLY A 431 11.06 -27.52 40.28
CA GLY A 431 10.33 -27.05 41.45
C GLY A 431 9.39 -28.10 42.05
N SER A 432 8.49 -27.66 42.93
CA SER A 432 7.49 -28.54 43.55
C SER A 432 6.19 -28.56 42.74
N VAL A 433 5.65 -29.76 42.50
CA VAL A 433 4.35 -29.98 41.85
C VAL A 433 3.33 -30.46 42.90
N ARG A 434 2.10 -29.93 42.87
CA ARG A 434 0.98 -30.41 43.67
C ARG A 434 -0.13 -30.90 42.74
N GLY A 435 -0.41 -32.21 42.73
CA GLY A 435 -1.47 -32.84 41.95
C GLY A 435 -2.39 -33.70 42.81
N THR A 436 -3.65 -33.89 42.40
CA THR A 436 -4.66 -34.70 43.12
C THR A 436 -4.64 -36.19 42.76
N ASP A 437 -4.24 -36.52 41.53
CA ASP A 437 -4.03 -37.89 41.04
C ASP A 437 -2.85 -37.84 40.05
N ILE A 438 -1.65 -38.17 40.52
CA ILE A 438 -0.50 -38.35 39.63
C ILE A 438 -0.32 -39.85 39.47
N ILE A 439 -0.84 -40.41 38.36
CA ILE A 439 -0.67 -41.82 38.02
C ILE A 439 0.77 -42.02 37.50
N CYS A 440 1.70 -42.36 38.40
CA CYS A 440 3.12 -42.53 38.10
C CYS A 440 3.42 -43.94 37.56
N THR A 441 3.98 -44.05 36.36
CA THR A 441 4.39 -45.34 35.76
C THR A 441 5.89 -45.67 35.90
N SER A 442 6.71 -44.93 36.68
CA SER A 442 8.12 -45.29 36.94
C SER A 442 8.68 -44.86 38.30
N THR A 443 9.29 -45.80 39.02
CA THR A 443 9.62 -45.82 40.46
C THR A 443 11.08 -45.50 40.78
N SER A 444 11.49 -44.23 40.74
CA SER A 444 12.78 -43.81 41.33
C SER A 444 12.54 -42.74 42.39
N LEU A 445 12.41 -43.17 43.65
CA LEU A 445 12.30 -42.26 44.80
C LEU A 445 13.71 -41.82 45.23
N CYS A 446 13.95 -40.50 45.27
CA CYS A 446 15.22 -39.96 45.75
C CYS A 446 15.43 -40.32 47.24
N SER A 447 16.52 -41.05 47.56
CA SER A 447 16.84 -41.47 48.93
C SER A 447 18.30 -41.16 49.35
N ASP A 448 18.91 -40.12 48.80
CA ASP A 448 20.25 -39.66 49.20
C ASP A 448 20.25 -39.16 50.66
N ILE A 449 21.27 -39.53 51.44
CA ILE A 449 21.38 -39.20 52.86
C ILE A 449 21.36 -37.69 53.13
N ARG A 450 21.85 -36.86 52.20
CA ARG A 450 21.91 -35.39 52.36
C ARG A 450 20.53 -34.73 52.38
N PHE A 451 19.52 -35.38 51.80
CA PHE A 451 18.16 -34.86 51.75
C PHE A 451 17.32 -35.27 52.97
N LYS A 452 17.89 -36.04 53.92
CA LYS A 452 17.20 -36.58 55.10
C LYS A 452 17.98 -36.25 56.37
N LYS A 453 17.30 -36.09 57.51
CA LYS A 453 17.91 -35.80 58.82
C LYS A 453 17.15 -36.50 59.93
N ASN A 454 17.74 -36.59 61.12
CA ASN A 454 17.18 -37.23 62.31
C ASN A 454 16.88 -38.74 62.12
N PHE A 455 17.88 -39.50 61.68
CA PHE A 455 17.76 -40.95 61.53
C PHE A 455 17.65 -41.64 62.90
N SER A 456 16.66 -42.50 63.06
CA SER A 456 16.52 -43.44 64.17
C SER A 456 16.35 -44.85 63.64
N ALA A 457 16.89 -45.84 64.36
CA ALA A 457 16.69 -47.24 64.01
C ALA A 457 15.21 -47.63 64.17
N ILE A 458 14.75 -48.54 63.33
CA ILE A 458 13.40 -49.12 63.44
C ILE A 458 13.44 -50.11 64.60
N SER A 459 12.68 -49.84 65.66
CA SER A 459 12.64 -50.67 66.86
C SER A 459 11.57 -51.77 66.76
N ASP A 460 11.93 -52.98 67.18
CA ASP A 460 11.04 -54.16 67.22
C ASP A 460 10.33 -54.46 65.88
N PRO A 461 11.07 -54.52 64.75
CA PRO A 461 10.49 -54.65 63.42
C PRO A 461 9.72 -55.96 63.23
N MET A 462 10.13 -57.05 63.89
CA MET A 462 9.45 -58.36 63.77
C MET A 462 8.04 -58.33 64.37
N ASN A 463 7.89 -57.71 65.54
CA ASN A 463 6.59 -57.56 66.18
C ASN A 463 5.64 -56.72 65.31
N ILE A 464 6.13 -55.60 64.77
CA ILE A 464 5.34 -54.73 63.89
C ILE A 464 4.85 -55.52 62.66
N ILE A 465 5.75 -56.25 61.97
CA ILE A 465 5.37 -57.00 60.76
C ILE A 465 4.45 -58.17 61.05
N SER A 466 4.64 -58.88 62.16
CA SER A 466 3.77 -60.00 62.53
C SER A 466 2.30 -59.61 62.76
N GLN A 467 2.01 -58.33 62.96
CA GLN A 467 0.64 -57.81 63.09
C GLN A 467 0.02 -57.41 61.74
N LEU A 468 0.79 -57.39 60.66
CA LEU A 468 0.31 -57.04 59.33
C LEU A 468 -0.20 -58.28 58.58
N ASN A 469 -1.38 -58.17 57.99
CA ASN A 469 -2.01 -59.26 57.25
C ASN A 469 -2.14 -58.90 55.77
N GLY A 470 -1.50 -59.70 54.90
CA GLY A 470 -1.71 -59.62 53.45
C GLY A 470 -3.01 -60.31 53.03
N TYR A 471 -3.74 -59.70 52.10
CA TYR A 471 -5.00 -60.23 51.58
C TYR A 471 -4.98 -60.32 50.06
N TYR A 472 -5.65 -61.33 49.52
CA TYR A 472 -6.15 -61.26 48.15
C TYR A 472 -7.48 -60.51 48.14
N HIS A 473 -7.66 -59.60 47.20
CA HIS A 473 -8.88 -58.81 47.06
C HIS A 473 -9.22 -58.58 45.58
N GLN A 474 -10.40 -58.02 45.34
CA GLN A 474 -10.87 -57.56 44.03
C GLN A 474 -11.48 -56.19 44.22
N TRP A 475 -11.31 -55.31 43.23
CA TRP A 475 -11.90 -53.98 43.26
C TRP A 475 -13.41 -54.05 43.04
N ARG A 476 -14.15 -53.18 43.74
CA ARG A 476 -15.61 -53.02 43.56
C ARG A 476 -15.87 -52.04 42.41
N THR A 477 -15.46 -52.42 41.20
CA THR A 477 -15.52 -51.58 39.99
C THR A 477 -16.94 -51.07 39.70
N ASP A 478 -17.96 -51.90 39.93
CA ASP A 478 -19.37 -51.54 39.73
C ASP A 478 -19.88 -50.46 40.69
N GLU A 479 -19.35 -50.41 41.90
CA GLU A 479 -19.82 -49.51 42.97
C GLU A 479 -19.03 -48.20 43.03
N PHE A 480 -17.81 -48.20 42.47
CA PHE A 480 -16.92 -47.03 42.43
C PHE A 480 -16.43 -46.72 41.01
N PRO A 481 -17.33 -46.56 40.02
CA PRO A 481 -16.96 -46.46 38.60
C PRO A 481 -16.16 -45.19 38.27
N LYS A 482 -16.28 -44.12 39.06
CA LYS A 482 -15.51 -42.87 38.90
C LYS A 482 -13.99 -43.11 38.97
N TRP A 483 -13.56 -44.11 39.71
CA TRP A 483 -12.14 -44.37 40.00
C TRP A 483 -11.48 -45.32 39.01
N GLN A 484 -12.25 -45.98 38.14
CA GLN A 484 -11.75 -46.82 37.04
C GLN A 484 -10.70 -47.88 37.47
N PHE A 485 -10.95 -48.58 38.57
CA PHE A 485 -10.04 -49.63 39.06
C PHE A 485 -9.92 -50.81 38.08
N SER A 486 -8.79 -51.52 38.16
CA SER A 486 -8.51 -52.73 37.38
C SER A 486 -9.43 -53.90 37.74
N GLU A 487 -9.80 -54.70 36.74
CA GLU A 487 -10.53 -55.95 36.96
C GLU A 487 -9.58 -57.12 37.26
N GLY A 488 -9.95 -58.00 38.19
CA GLY A 488 -9.18 -59.20 38.52
C GLY A 488 -8.88 -59.34 40.01
N ARG A 489 -8.14 -60.39 40.37
CA ARG A 489 -7.69 -60.64 41.75
C ARG A 489 -6.32 -60.02 41.96
N GLU A 490 -6.22 -59.18 42.97
CA GLU A 490 -5.00 -58.49 43.36
C GLU A 490 -4.59 -58.87 44.79
N ILE A 491 -3.33 -58.60 45.14
CA ILE A 491 -2.79 -58.80 46.48
C ILE A 491 -2.48 -57.44 47.11
N GLY A 492 -2.82 -57.25 48.38
CA GLY A 492 -2.59 -55.99 49.05
C GLY A 492 -2.95 -56.02 50.53
N PHE A 493 -2.99 -54.83 51.11
CA PHE A 493 -3.36 -54.61 52.51
C PHE A 493 -4.66 -53.81 52.62
N LYS A 494 -5.29 -53.88 53.79
CA LYS A 494 -6.35 -52.94 54.17
C LYS A 494 -5.73 -51.75 54.88
N ALA A 495 -5.91 -50.55 54.33
CA ALA A 495 -5.33 -49.32 54.85
C ALA A 495 -5.69 -49.08 56.32
N GLN A 496 -6.93 -49.38 56.72
CA GLN A 496 -7.43 -49.20 58.10
C GLN A 496 -6.76 -50.13 59.12
N GLU A 497 -6.28 -51.29 58.69
CA GLU A 497 -5.56 -52.22 59.56
C GLU A 497 -4.10 -51.77 59.71
N ILE A 498 -3.46 -51.38 58.60
CA ILE A 498 -2.10 -50.82 58.64
C ILE A 498 -2.07 -49.56 59.51
N GLN A 499 -3.01 -48.65 59.35
CA GLN A 499 -2.99 -47.36 60.05
C GLN A 499 -2.92 -47.50 61.58
N LYS A 500 -3.44 -48.59 62.15
CA LYS A 500 -3.39 -48.85 63.61
C LYS A 500 -2.00 -49.26 64.10
N VAL A 501 -1.21 -49.87 63.23
CA VAL A 501 0.09 -50.48 63.54
C VAL A 501 1.24 -49.60 63.03
N LEU A 502 1.06 -49.00 61.85
CA LEU A 502 2.04 -48.20 61.13
C LEU A 502 1.36 -47.00 60.44
N PRO A 503 0.86 -46.01 61.22
CA PRO A 503 0.10 -44.87 60.70
C PRO A 503 0.87 -44.02 59.69
N GLU A 504 2.20 -43.92 59.81
CA GLU A 504 3.07 -43.11 58.94
C GLU A 504 3.12 -43.59 57.48
N VAL A 505 2.64 -44.80 57.23
CA VAL A 505 2.54 -45.40 55.89
C VAL A 505 1.18 -45.14 55.25
N VAL A 506 0.20 -44.69 56.02
CA VAL A 506 -1.16 -44.44 55.54
C VAL A 506 -1.42 -42.95 55.44
N GLU A 507 -1.88 -42.51 54.27
CA GLU A 507 -2.26 -41.12 54.03
C GLU A 507 -3.77 -41.02 53.81
N GLU A 508 -4.41 -40.05 54.46
CA GLU A 508 -5.82 -39.74 54.25
C GLU A 508 -5.96 -38.74 53.12
N MET A 509 -6.73 -39.12 52.10
CA MET A 509 -7.02 -38.30 50.94
C MET A 509 -8.05 -37.22 51.30
N SER A 510 -8.15 -36.17 50.49
CA SER A 510 -9.01 -35.02 50.78
C SER A 510 -10.51 -35.34 50.85
N ASP A 511 -10.93 -36.49 50.35
CA ASP A 511 -12.30 -37.00 50.36
C ASP A 511 -12.55 -38.07 51.45
N GLY A 512 -11.56 -38.30 52.33
CA GLY A 512 -11.67 -39.17 53.50
C GLY A 512 -11.32 -40.64 53.25
N TYR A 513 -10.94 -41.03 52.03
CA TYR A 513 -10.41 -42.37 51.76
C TYR A 513 -8.94 -42.48 52.16
N LEU A 514 -8.49 -43.71 52.46
CA LEU A 514 -7.13 -43.97 52.92
C LEU A 514 -6.31 -44.66 51.83
N ALA A 515 -5.09 -44.16 51.60
CA ALA A 515 -4.10 -44.74 50.71
C ALA A 515 -2.89 -45.25 51.50
N VAL A 516 -2.23 -46.30 51.01
CA VAL A 516 -1.06 -46.91 51.66
C VAL A 516 0.16 -46.73 50.75
N ASP A 517 1.23 -46.15 51.29
CA ASP A 517 2.51 -46.11 50.59
C ASP A 517 3.30 -47.40 50.86
N TYR A 518 3.03 -48.42 50.04
CA TYR A 518 3.68 -49.73 50.13
C TYR A 518 5.22 -49.64 50.14
N SER A 519 5.81 -48.61 49.52
CA SER A 519 7.26 -48.46 49.46
C SER A 519 7.89 -48.18 50.83
N LYS A 520 7.17 -47.48 51.73
CA LYS A 520 7.63 -47.20 53.09
C LYS A 520 7.64 -48.43 54.00
N VAL A 521 6.93 -49.51 53.63
CA VAL A 521 6.96 -50.79 54.37
C VAL A 521 8.25 -51.57 54.10
N VAL A 522 8.90 -51.35 52.95
CA VAL A 522 10.06 -52.15 52.51
C VAL A 522 11.25 -52.05 53.47
N PRO A 523 11.69 -50.85 53.94
CA PRO A 523 12.79 -50.77 54.91
C PRO A 523 12.49 -51.49 56.24
N LEU A 524 11.23 -51.46 56.69
CA LEU A 524 10.79 -52.20 57.88
C LEU A 524 10.93 -53.72 57.67
N LEU A 525 10.55 -54.24 56.49
CA LEU A 525 10.76 -55.65 56.14
C LEU A 525 12.23 -56.04 56.14
N VAL A 526 13.12 -55.17 55.68
CA VAL A 526 14.57 -55.42 55.68
C VAL A 526 15.09 -55.59 57.12
N GLU A 527 14.72 -54.71 58.04
CA GLU A 527 15.18 -54.81 59.43
C GLU A 527 14.56 -56.02 60.16
N ALA A 528 13.29 -56.37 59.90
CA ALA A 528 12.71 -57.59 60.44
C ALA A 528 13.44 -58.85 59.97
N ILE A 529 13.85 -58.92 58.70
CA ILE A 529 14.61 -60.06 58.19
C ILE A 529 15.98 -60.15 58.88
N LYS A 530 16.65 -59.02 59.14
CA LYS A 530 17.92 -59.01 59.89
C LYS A 530 17.74 -59.48 61.33
N ASP A 531 16.69 -59.01 62.01
CA ASP A 531 16.35 -59.46 63.36
C ASP A 531 16.06 -60.96 63.40
N LEU A 532 15.32 -61.47 62.41
CA LEU A 532 15.09 -62.91 62.28
C LEU A 532 16.39 -63.68 62.14
N GLN A 533 17.31 -63.20 61.31
CA GLN A 533 18.59 -63.84 61.09
C GLN A 533 19.44 -63.84 62.37
N ALA A 534 19.42 -62.76 63.14
CA ALA A 534 20.13 -62.68 64.42
C ALA A 534 19.59 -63.69 65.44
N GLN A 535 18.26 -63.84 65.52
CA GLN A 535 17.64 -64.85 66.37
C GLN A 535 18.04 -66.28 65.95
N ILE A 536 18.11 -66.55 64.65
CA ILE A 536 18.56 -67.85 64.13
C ILE A 536 20.01 -68.14 64.54
N GLU A 537 20.91 -67.16 64.45
CA GLU A 537 22.30 -67.36 64.86
C GLU A 537 22.46 -67.54 66.37
N GLN A 538 21.69 -66.80 67.18
CA GLN A 538 21.68 -66.99 68.62
C GLN A 538 21.19 -68.40 69.00
N GLN A 539 20.12 -68.87 68.36
CA GLN A 539 19.63 -70.24 68.58
C GLN A 539 20.69 -71.31 68.24
N LYS A 540 21.53 -71.08 67.23
CA LYS A 540 22.64 -71.99 66.91
C LYS A 540 23.71 -72.00 68.00
N LEU A 541 24.04 -70.84 68.57
CA LEU A 541 25.01 -70.72 69.67
C LEU A 541 24.50 -71.42 70.93
N ASP A 542 23.24 -71.17 71.31
CA ASP A 542 22.62 -71.81 72.47
C ASP A 542 22.61 -73.34 72.29
N HIS A 543 22.39 -73.81 71.05
CA HIS A 543 22.48 -75.24 70.73
C HIS A 543 23.90 -75.80 70.94
N GLN A 544 24.95 -75.07 70.56
CA GLN A 544 26.34 -75.49 70.81
C GLN A 544 26.70 -75.50 72.30
N GLN A 545 26.16 -74.55 73.06
CA GLN A 545 26.41 -74.46 74.50
C GLN A 545 25.70 -75.59 75.25
N LEU A 546 24.45 -75.90 74.88
CA LEU A 546 23.74 -77.07 75.38
C LEU A 546 24.46 -78.37 75.05
N GLN A 547 25.05 -78.50 73.86
CA GLN A 547 25.89 -79.65 73.52
C GLN A 547 27.14 -79.76 74.41
N SER A 548 27.72 -78.63 74.81
CA SER A 548 28.89 -78.58 75.69
C SER A 548 28.55 -78.94 77.14
N GLU A 549 27.43 -78.44 77.66
CA GLU A 549 26.93 -78.83 78.99
C GLU A 549 26.52 -80.31 79.04
N LEU A 550 25.96 -80.84 77.94
CA LEU A 550 25.69 -82.27 77.82
C LEU A 550 26.99 -83.09 77.93
N ALA A 551 28.08 -82.63 77.30
CA ALA A 551 29.41 -83.25 77.42
C ALA A 551 29.96 -83.19 78.86
N GLN A 552 29.65 -82.14 79.61
CA GLN A 552 30.08 -81.97 80.99
C GLN A 552 29.26 -82.82 81.99
N ILE A 553 27.95 -83.00 81.76
CA ILE A 553 27.12 -83.94 82.54
C ILE A 553 27.54 -85.40 82.29
N ILE A 554 27.98 -85.72 81.06
CA ILE A 554 28.59 -87.03 80.76
C ILE A 554 29.90 -87.22 81.55
N SER A 555 30.69 -86.15 81.73
CA SER A 555 31.89 -86.15 82.60
C SER A 555 31.55 -86.30 84.09
N ASP A 556 30.51 -85.66 84.63
CA ASP A 556 30.18 -85.79 86.06
C ASP A 556 29.47 -87.11 86.41
N LYS A 557 28.74 -87.73 85.48
CA LYS A 557 28.32 -89.14 85.62
C LYS A 557 29.51 -90.12 85.70
N SER A 558 30.68 -89.75 85.19
CA SER A 558 31.90 -90.54 85.36
C SER A 558 32.53 -90.38 86.76
N ARG A 559 32.19 -89.32 87.52
CA ARG A 559 32.58 -89.12 88.93
C ARG A 559 31.58 -89.73 89.93
N ASP A 560 30.28 -89.78 89.64
CA ASP A 560 29.28 -90.42 90.54
C ASP A 560 29.36 -91.96 90.57
N ASN A 561 30.08 -92.58 89.64
CA ASN A 561 30.47 -93.99 89.72
C ASN A 561 31.58 -94.27 90.77
N SER A 562 32.10 -93.24 91.46
CA SER A 562 33.14 -93.40 92.50
C SER A 562 32.62 -93.43 93.95
N SER A 563 31.30 -93.26 94.17
CA SER A 563 30.66 -93.28 95.51
C SER A 563 29.97 -94.62 95.88
N TYR A 564 30.09 -95.65 95.04
CA TYR A 564 29.80 -97.04 95.40
C TYR A 564 31.03 -97.93 95.19
N ALA A 565 31.97 -97.84 96.13
CA ALA A 565 32.90 -98.92 96.43
C ALA A 565 32.98 -99.05 97.97
N PRO A 566 32.64 -100.22 98.56
CA PRO A 566 32.77 -100.42 100.00
C PRO A 566 34.21 -100.41 100.48
#